data_AF-A0A524A399-F1
#
_entry.id   AF-A0A524A399-F1
#
_cell.length_a   1.000
_cell.length_b   1.000
_cell.length_c   1.000
_cell.angle_alpha   90.00
_cell.angle_beta   90.00
_cell.angle_gamma   90.00
#
_symmetry.space_group_name_H-M   'P 1'
#
loop_
_entity.id
_entity.type
_entity.pdbx_description
1 polymer ?
#
loop_
_entity_poly.entity_id
_entity_poly.type
_entity_poly.pdbx_seq_one_letter_code
_entity_poly.pdbx_strand_id
1 'polypeptide(L)'
;MAVKRFMKERAERAALIDEVKGVLLDGSPKRLGRYRKYGLESVDDFYGFFMNLGNLAFHSGDPEVIGRFLGSLFELAGSGVVDGGEVLGRIHHYGLRSIHEFDIDLYELILGSFVDYVCGLRETVSLNSCLGVLRGLAQGAISAGFEAGVMALVRVLARLDDHFEAEGLLVSRFYLGNVAIAMVCFAVRRGDESLRNRVVDGVGEVLSVDGDRSPAVEVESVPASEEAAGPPSPVG
;
A
#
# COMPACT_ATOMS: atom_id res chain seq x y z
N MET A 1 -2.20 26.63 -28.65
CA MET A 1 -2.62 25.42 -29.40
C MET A 1 -1.63 24.22 -29.25
N ALA A 2 -0.87 24.09 -28.15
CA ALA A 2 0.28 23.16 -28.10
C ALA A 2 0.12 21.91 -27.20
N VAL A 3 -0.33 22.05 -25.94
CA VAL A 3 -0.45 20.90 -25.02
C VAL A 3 -1.58 19.94 -25.46
N LYS A 4 -2.72 20.49 -25.89
CA LYS A 4 -3.87 19.69 -26.37
C LYS A 4 -3.60 18.85 -27.63
N ARG A 5 -2.62 19.21 -28.46
CA ARG A 5 -2.20 18.41 -29.63
C ARG A 5 -1.14 17.37 -29.24
N PHE A 6 -0.20 17.75 -28.39
CA PHE A 6 0.83 16.85 -27.83
C PHE A 6 0.22 15.69 -27.01
N MET A 7 -0.93 15.91 -26.39
CA MET A 7 -1.64 14.88 -25.63
C MET A 7 -2.39 13.86 -26.50
N LYS A 8 -2.44 14.02 -27.83
CA LYS A 8 -3.36 13.26 -28.68
C LYS A 8 -2.80 11.91 -29.15
N GLU A 9 -1.49 11.67 -29.01
CA GLU A 9 -0.85 10.42 -29.43
C GLU A 9 -0.33 9.60 -28.24
N ARG A 10 -0.66 8.30 -28.23
CA ARG A 10 -0.36 7.37 -27.13
C ARG A 10 1.14 7.27 -26.82
N ALA A 11 1.97 7.14 -27.86
CA ALA A 11 3.43 7.04 -27.74
C ALA A 11 4.08 8.33 -27.21
N GLU A 12 3.47 9.50 -27.46
CA GLU A 12 3.99 10.79 -26.98
C GLU A 12 3.76 10.99 -25.48
N ARG A 13 2.74 10.33 -24.90
CA ARG A 13 2.40 10.48 -23.47
C ARG A 13 3.43 9.83 -22.54
N ALA A 14 3.87 8.61 -22.85
CA ALA A 14 4.91 7.93 -22.06
C ALA A 14 6.25 8.68 -22.14
N ALA A 15 6.64 9.12 -23.35
CA ALA A 15 7.85 9.92 -23.55
C ALA A 15 7.82 11.24 -22.78
N LEU A 16 6.65 11.88 -22.67
CA LEU A 16 6.49 13.10 -21.88
C LEU A 16 6.63 12.87 -20.39
N ILE A 17 6.10 11.78 -19.86
CA ILE A 17 6.29 11.40 -18.46
C ILE A 17 7.79 11.30 -18.17
N ASP A 18 8.55 10.62 -19.04
CA ASP A 18 10.00 10.49 -18.91
C ASP A 18 10.74 11.83 -18.99
N GLU A 19 10.34 12.68 -19.94
CA GLU A 19 10.95 14.00 -20.11
C GLU A 19 10.71 14.88 -18.88
N VAL A 20 9.48 14.92 -18.37
CA VAL A 20 9.11 15.68 -17.16
C VAL A 20 9.82 15.13 -15.94
N LYS A 21 9.87 13.80 -15.76
CA LYS A 21 10.68 13.15 -14.70
C LYS A 21 12.14 13.60 -14.79
N GLY A 22 12.73 13.56 -15.98
CA GLY A 22 14.12 13.98 -16.19
C GLY A 22 14.35 15.46 -15.86
N VAL A 23 13.37 16.34 -16.08
CA VAL A 23 13.47 17.73 -15.63
C VAL A 23 13.42 17.85 -14.10
N LEU A 24 12.52 17.10 -13.46
CA LEU A 24 12.34 17.09 -12.01
C LEU A 24 13.59 16.55 -11.27
N LEU A 25 14.23 15.50 -11.80
CA LEU A 25 15.47 14.96 -11.24
C LEU A 25 16.66 15.90 -11.43
N ASP A 26 16.80 16.50 -12.62
CA ASP A 26 18.00 17.28 -12.96
C ASP A 26 17.94 18.74 -12.48
N GLY A 27 16.74 19.29 -12.23
CA GLY A 27 16.54 20.69 -11.80
C GLY A 27 17.12 21.75 -12.76
N SER A 28 17.48 21.38 -13.99
CA SER A 28 18.36 22.19 -14.84
C SER A 28 17.63 23.40 -15.47
N PRO A 29 18.11 24.65 -15.27
CA PRO A 29 17.52 25.86 -15.87
C PRO A 29 17.46 25.84 -17.40
N LYS A 30 18.38 25.12 -18.07
CA LYS A 30 18.39 24.97 -19.53
C LYS A 30 17.19 24.16 -20.02
N ARG A 31 16.79 23.13 -19.28
CA ARG A 31 15.61 22.34 -19.61
C ARG A 31 14.33 23.11 -19.28
N LEU A 32 14.28 23.81 -18.14
CA LEU A 32 13.16 24.70 -17.79
C LEU A 32 12.90 25.76 -18.89
N GLY A 33 13.97 26.34 -19.45
CA GLY A 33 13.88 27.33 -20.53
C GLY A 33 13.12 26.86 -21.78
N ARG A 34 13.13 25.56 -22.10
CA ARG A 34 12.40 24.98 -23.24
C ARG A 34 10.88 25.05 -23.08
N TYR A 35 10.42 25.13 -21.83
CA TYR A 35 9.02 24.98 -21.45
C TYR A 35 8.35 26.27 -20.96
N ARG A 36 9.08 27.39 -20.83
CA ARG A 36 8.50 28.71 -20.47
C ARG A 36 7.33 29.12 -21.37
N LYS A 37 7.39 28.84 -22.67
CA LYS A 37 6.28 29.11 -23.62
C LYS A 37 4.98 28.36 -23.29
N TYR A 38 5.05 27.38 -22.40
CA TYR A 38 3.92 26.60 -21.90
C TYR A 38 3.56 26.95 -20.45
N GLY A 39 4.19 27.98 -19.87
CA GLY A 39 3.96 28.42 -18.50
C GLY A 39 4.64 27.57 -17.43
N LEU A 40 5.60 26.72 -17.80
CA LEU A 40 6.40 25.95 -16.84
C LEU A 40 7.75 26.65 -16.65
N GLU A 41 7.88 27.41 -15.57
CA GLU A 41 9.04 28.27 -15.33
C GLU A 41 9.88 27.82 -14.13
N SER A 42 9.28 27.02 -13.23
CA SER A 42 9.87 26.52 -11.99
C SER A 42 9.75 25.00 -11.85
N VAL A 43 10.52 24.41 -10.94
CA VAL A 43 10.41 22.98 -10.60
C VAL A 43 9.01 22.65 -10.06
N ASP A 44 8.41 23.57 -9.29
CA ASP A 44 7.05 23.41 -8.77
C ASP A 44 6.00 23.34 -9.88
N ASP A 45 6.16 24.13 -10.95
CA ASP A 45 5.27 24.06 -12.12
C ASP A 45 5.38 22.69 -12.81
N PHE A 46 6.60 22.17 -12.93
CA PHE A 46 6.84 20.85 -13.50
C PHE A 46 6.29 19.74 -12.62
N TYR A 47 6.35 19.90 -11.30
CA TYR A 47 5.76 18.97 -10.35
C TYR A 47 4.23 18.95 -10.48
N GLY A 48 3.59 20.12 -10.49
CA GLY A 48 2.15 20.24 -10.74
C GLY A 48 1.75 19.67 -12.11
N PHE A 49 2.57 19.89 -13.13
CA PHE A 49 2.36 19.31 -14.46
C PHE A 49 2.49 17.78 -14.45
N PHE A 50 3.50 17.23 -13.78
CA PHE A 50 3.69 15.79 -13.61
C PHE A 50 2.48 15.13 -12.94
N MET A 51 1.95 15.72 -11.86
CA MET A 51 0.75 15.18 -11.19
C MET A 51 -0.48 15.23 -12.10
N ASN A 52 -0.61 16.26 -12.94
CA ASN A 52 -1.66 16.31 -13.95
C ASN A 52 -1.49 15.22 -15.02
N LEU A 53 -0.25 14.89 -15.40
CA LEU A 53 0.01 13.75 -16.31
C LEU A 53 -0.41 12.43 -15.68
N GLY A 54 -0.23 12.23 -14.37
CA GLY A 54 -0.75 11.05 -13.67
C GLY A 54 -2.27 10.91 -13.78
N ASN A 55 -3.01 12.00 -13.58
CA ASN A 55 -4.45 11.99 -13.77
C ASN A 55 -4.82 11.67 -15.21
N LEU A 56 -4.12 12.24 -16.19
CA LEU A 56 -4.38 12.00 -17.61
C LEU A 56 -4.02 10.57 -18.03
N ALA A 57 -2.95 10.01 -17.48
CA ALA A 57 -2.54 8.63 -17.65
C ALA A 57 -3.64 7.69 -17.14
N PHE A 58 -4.14 7.93 -15.92
CA PHE A 58 -5.25 7.17 -15.36
C PHE A 58 -6.50 7.23 -16.23
N HIS A 59 -6.97 8.44 -16.59
CA HIS A 59 -8.18 8.59 -17.42
C HIS A 59 -8.04 8.04 -18.84
N SER A 60 -6.81 7.83 -19.31
CA SER A 60 -6.60 7.24 -20.63
C SER A 60 -6.93 5.75 -20.68
N GLY A 61 -6.98 5.08 -19.52
CA GLY A 61 -7.18 3.64 -19.43
C GLY A 61 -6.03 2.83 -20.03
N ASP A 62 -4.87 3.46 -20.25
CA ASP A 62 -3.71 2.83 -20.89
C ASP A 62 -2.73 2.31 -19.82
N PRO A 63 -2.61 0.97 -19.64
CA PRO A 63 -1.74 0.37 -18.63
C PRO A 63 -0.27 0.77 -18.80
N GLU A 64 0.18 0.99 -20.03
CA GLU A 64 1.57 1.35 -20.29
C GLU A 64 1.89 2.76 -19.77
N VAL A 65 1.00 3.72 -20.04
CA VAL A 65 1.19 5.12 -19.67
C VAL A 65 1.02 5.30 -18.16
N ILE A 66 0.04 4.65 -17.54
CA ILE A 66 -0.12 4.71 -16.08
C ILE A 66 1.02 3.97 -15.37
N GLY A 67 1.45 2.80 -15.86
CA GLY A 67 2.61 2.09 -15.32
C GLY A 67 3.88 2.94 -15.39
N ARG A 68 4.11 3.65 -16.51
CA ARG A 68 5.23 4.58 -16.66
C ARG A 68 5.16 5.75 -15.67
N PHE A 69 3.97 6.30 -15.45
CA PHE A 69 3.76 7.34 -14.46
C PHE A 69 4.05 6.85 -13.04
N LEU A 70 3.51 5.68 -12.65
CA LEU A 70 3.72 5.10 -11.32
C LEU A 70 5.21 4.82 -11.06
N GLY A 71 5.90 4.18 -12.02
CA GLY A 71 7.34 3.96 -11.91
C GLY A 71 8.12 5.26 -11.75
N SER A 72 7.76 6.29 -12.53
CA SER A 72 8.38 7.62 -12.42
C SER A 72 8.09 8.30 -11.08
N LEU A 73 6.89 8.16 -10.54
CA LEU A 73 6.50 8.69 -9.23
C LEU A 73 7.35 8.07 -8.13
N PHE A 74 7.56 6.74 -8.16
CA PHE A 74 8.39 6.04 -7.18
C PHE A 74 9.88 6.37 -7.30
N GLU A 75 10.41 6.50 -8.52
CA GLU A 75 11.79 6.98 -8.74
C GLU A 75 11.99 8.38 -8.15
N LEU A 76 11.04 9.30 -8.40
CA LEU A 76 11.12 10.65 -7.86
C LEU A 76 11.02 10.68 -6.32
N ALA A 77 10.20 9.81 -5.73
CA ALA A 77 10.13 9.64 -4.28
C ALA A 77 11.44 9.12 -3.70
N GLY A 78 12.04 8.10 -4.32
CA GLY A 78 13.34 7.57 -3.91
C GLY A 78 14.49 8.59 -4.03
N SER A 79 14.36 9.56 -4.93
CA SER A 79 15.31 10.68 -5.07
C SER A 79 15.07 11.85 -4.12
N GLY A 80 13.98 11.83 -3.34
CA GLY A 80 13.59 12.93 -2.44
C GLY A 80 12.94 14.13 -3.13
N VAL A 81 12.64 14.05 -4.43
CA VAL A 81 11.97 15.11 -5.19
C VAL A 81 10.47 15.15 -4.91
N VAL A 82 9.85 13.98 -4.67
CA VAL A 82 8.45 13.87 -4.26
C VAL A 82 8.37 13.36 -2.82
N ASP A 83 7.50 14.00 -2.03
CA ASP A 83 7.21 13.55 -0.67
C ASP A 83 6.54 12.17 -0.67
N GLY A 84 6.98 11.29 0.24
CA GLY A 84 6.42 9.95 0.37
C GLY A 84 4.92 9.96 0.72
N GLY A 85 4.45 10.94 1.49
CA GLY A 85 3.03 11.12 1.80
C GLY A 85 2.20 11.45 0.55
N GLU A 86 2.71 12.28 -0.36
CA GLU A 86 2.05 12.53 -1.65
C GLU A 86 1.94 11.23 -2.46
N VAL A 87 3.02 10.44 -2.55
CA VAL A 87 3.00 9.16 -3.27
C VAL A 87 1.89 8.26 -2.72
N LEU A 88 1.81 8.11 -1.40
CA LEU A 88 0.76 7.33 -0.75
C LEU A 88 -0.64 7.88 -1.05
N GLY A 89 -0.81 9.20 -1.02
CA GLY A 89 -2.06 9.86 -1.38
C GLY A 89 -2.48 9.55 -2.82
N ARG A 90 -1.53 9.51 -3.76
CA ARG A 90 -1.79 9.19 -5.17
C ARG A 90 -2.14 7.73 -5.38
N ILE A 91 -1.40 6.80 -4.78
CA ILE A 91 -1.71 5.36 -4.85
C ILE A 91 -3.11 5.09 -4.28
N HIS A 92 -3.42 5.67 -3.12
CA HIS A 92 -4.74 5.54 -2.52
C HIS A 92 -5.84 6.13 -3.44
N HIS A 93 -5.61 7.31 -4.01
CA HIS A 93 -6.56 7.94 -4.93
C HIS A 93 -6.84 7.08 -6.17
N TYR A 94 -5.81 6.62 -6.87
CA TYR A 94 -5.98 5.81 -8.07
C TYR A 94 -6.59 4.45 -7.75
N GLY A 95 -6.15 3.80 -6.67
CA GLY A 95 -6.72 2.52 -6.24
C GLY A 95 -8.22 2.64 -5.92
N LEU A 96 -8.65 3.67 -5.18
CA LEU A 96 -10.08 3.90 -4.92
C LEU A 96 -10.88 4.15 -6.20
N ARG A 97 -10.31 4.88 -7.16
CA ARG A 97 -10.97 5.09 -8.45
C ARG A 97 -11.14 3.79 -9.23
N SER A 98 -10.11 2.96 -9.33
CA SER A 98 -10.23 1.65 -9.99
C SER A 98 -11.25 0.74 -9.30
N ILE A 99 -11.35 0.81 -7.96
CA ILE A 99 -12.40 0.13 -7.20
C ILE A 99 -13.80 0.62 -7.62
N HIS A 100 -14.00 1.93 -7.68
CA HIS A 100 -15.29 2.51 -8.08
C HIS A 100 -15.68 2.18 -9.52
N GLU A 101 -14.68 2.07 -10.40
CA GLU A 101 -14.86 1.74 -11.81
C GLU A 101 -14.89 0.22 -12.06
N PHE A 102 -14.67 -0.61 -11.03
CA PHE A 102 -14.52 -2.07 -11.11
C PHE A 102 -13.46 -2.52 -12.14
N ASP A 103 -12.43 -1.69 -12.34
CA ASP A 103 -11.36 -1.96 -13.30
C ASP A 103 -10.25 -2.76 -12.62
N ILE A 104 -10.27 -4.08 -12.84
CA ILE A 104 -9.30 -4.99 -12.22
C ILE A 104 -7.90 -4.83 -12.80
N ASP A 105 -7.76 -4.55 -14.08
CA ASP A 105 -6.46 -4.48 -14.75
C ASP A 105 -5.68 -3.26 -14.25
N LEU A 106 -6.34 -2.10 -14.15
CA LEU A 106 -5.74 -0.91 -13.56
C LEU A 106 -5.45 -1.09 -12.08
N TYR A 107 -6.37 -1.72 -11.34
CA TYR A 107 -6.20 -1.94 -9.92
C TYR A 107 -5.00 -2.86 -9.62
N GLU A 108 -4.84 -3.96 -10.35
CA GLU A 108 -3.70 -4.86 -10.23
C GLU A 108 -2.38 -4.18 -10.61
N LEU A 109 -2.39 -3.34 -11.65
CA LEU A 109 -1.21 -2.58 -12.03
C LEU A 109 -0.78 -1.60 -10.93
N ILE A 110 -1.73 -0.88 -10.33
CA ILE A 110 -1.46 0.05 -9.23
C ILE A 110 -0.89 -0.72 -8.03
N LEU A 111 -1.56 -1.80 -7.63
CA LEU A 111 -1.15 -2.63 -6.50
C LEU A 111 0.22 -3.27 -6.73
N GLY A 112 0.46 -3.84 -7.92
CA GLY A 112 1.73 -4.46 -8.28
C GLY A 112 2.88 -3.47 -8.24
N SER A 113 2.70 -2.30 -8.88
CA SER A 113 3.71 -1.25 -8.87
C SER A 113 3.99 -0.74 -7.46
N PHE A 114 2.94 -0.64 -6.62
CA PHE A 114 3.08 -0.21 -5.24
C PHE A 114 3.80 -1.23 -4.37
N VAL A 115 3.55 -2.54 -4.55
CA VAL A 115 4.29 -3.60 -3.86
C VAL A 115 5.77 -3.52 -4.17
N ASP A 116 6.12 -3.37 -5.45
CA ASP A 116 7.53 -3.29 -5.85
C ASP A 116 8.23 -2.07 -5.20
N TYR A 117 7.52 -0.95 -5.08
CA TYR A 117 8.01 0.22 -4.34
C TYR A 117 8.18 -0.07 -2.84
N VAL A 118 7.18 -0.68 -2.19
CA VAL A 118 7.21 -1.02 -0.75
C VAL A 118 8.36 -1.98 -0.44
N CYS A 119 8.60 -2.98 -1.29
CA CYS A 119 9.72 -3.90 -1.18
C CYS A 119 11.09 -3.20 -1.26
N GLY A 120 11.17 -2.05 -1.92
CA GLY A 120 12.38 -1.22 -1.96
C GLY A 120 12.65 -0.42 -0.68
N LEU A 121 11.68 -0.29 0.22
CA LEU A 121 11.80 0.53 1.43
C LEU A 121 12.56 -0.21 2.54
N ARG A 122 13.47 0.52 3.20
CA ARG A 122 14.28 -0.01 4.31
C ARG A 122 13.80 0.43 5.70
N GLU A 123 12.92 1.43 5.77
CA GLU A 123 12.51 2.07 7.02
C GLU A 123 11.11 1.62 7.48
N THR A 124 10.99 1.20 8.73
CA THR A 124 9.74 0.69 9.34
C THR A 124 8.61 1.71 9.35
N VAL A 125 8.91 3.00 9.57
CA VAL A 125 7.89 4.07 9.59
C VAL A 125 7.23 4.21 8.22
N SER A 126 8.03 4.12 7.16
CA SER A 126 7.59 4.19 5.78
C SER A 126 6.71 2.98 5.41
N LEU A 127 7.00 1.81 5.97
CA LEU A 127 6.16 0.60 5.81
C LEU A 127 4.77 0.76 6.44
N ASN A 128 4.67 1.30 7.66
CA ASN A 128 3.38 1.48 8.33
C ASN A 128 2.40 2.32 7.52
N SER A 129 2.87 3.42 6.95
CA SER A 129 2.06 4.30 6.10
C SER A 129 1.61 3.59 4.82
N CYS A 130 2.47 2.74 4.23
CA CYS A 130 2.13 1.94 3.06
C CYS A 130 1.05 0.89 3.37
N LEU A 131 1.18 0.18 4.48
CA LEU A 131 0.18 -0.79 4.93
C LEU A 131 -1.16 -0.13 5.27
N GLY A 132 -1.13 1.12 5.76
CA GLY A 132 -2.33 1.95 5.93
C GLY A 132 -3.08 2.19 4.62
N VAL A 133 -2.37 2.44 3.52
CA VAL A 133 -2.97 2.57 2.18
C VAL A 133 -3.62 1.24 1.74
N LEU A 134 -2.92 0.12 1.87
CA LEU A 134 -3.48 -1.20 1.52
C LEU A 134 -4.74 -1.52 2.33
N ARG A 135 -4.75 -1.19 3.63
CA ARG A 135 -5.94 -1.32 4.48
C ARG A 135 -7.12 -0.48 3.96
N GLY A 136 -6.87 0.78 3.60
CA GLY A 136 -7.88 1.68 3.06
C GLY A 136 -8.48 1.16 1.75
N LEU A 137 -7.62 0.66 0.85
CA LEU A 137 -8.06 0.05 -0.41
C LEU A 137 -8.84 -1.25 -0.18
N ALA A 138 -8.44 -2.09 0.77
CA ALA A 138 -9.16 -3.31 1.14
C ALA A 138 -10.58 -3.00 1.65
N GLN A 139 -10.69 -2.01 2.53
CA GLN A 139 -11.99 -1.54 2.99
C GLN A 139 -12.83 -0.99 1.83
N GLY A 140 -12.23 -0.18 0.95
CA GLY A 140 -12.90 0.37 -0.23
C GLY A 140 -13.44 -0.72 -1.16
N ALA A 141 -12.61 -1.71 -1.51
CA ALA A 141 -12.98 -2.81 -2.41
C ALA A 141 -14.13 -3.65 -1.82
N ILE A 142 -14.07 -3.96 -0.53
CA ILE A 142 -15.14 -4.73 0.12
C ILE A 142 -16.41 -3.91 0.26
N SER A 143 -16.33 -2.61 0.59
CA SER A 143 -17.52 -1.74 0.62
C SER A 143 -18.18 -1.63 -0.74
N ALA A 144 -17.39 -1.56 -1.83
CA ALA A 144 -17.91 -1.54 -3.20
C ALA A 144 -18.47 -2.91 -3.65
N GLY A 145 -18.08 -4.02 -3.00
CA GLY A 145 -18.41 -5.38 -3.47
C GLY A 145 -17.53 -5.83 -4.63
N PHE A 146 -16.33 -5.27 -4.74
CA PHE A 146 -15.39 -5.58 -5.80
C PHE A 146 -14.51 -6.79 -5.44
N GLU A 147 -15.09 -7.99 -5.48
CA GLU A 147 -14.42 -9.23 -5.05
C GLU A 147 -13.07 -9.47 -5.74
N ALA A 148 -12.98 -9.20 -7.05
CA ALA A 148 -11.72 -9.38 -7.78
C ALA A 148 -10.61 -8.47 -7.21
N GLY A 149 -10.94 -7.23 -6.85
CA GLY A 149 -10.03 -6.31 -6.17
C GLY A 149 -9.66 -6.78 -4.76
N VAL A 150 -10.60 -7.37 -4.02
CA VAL A 150 -10.31 -8.00 -2.71
C VAL A 150 -9.28 -9.11 -2.89
N MET A 151 -9.43 -9.97 -3.89
CA MET A 151 -8.47 -11.06 -4.15
C MET A 151 -7.13 -10.57 -4.68
N ALA A 152 -7.10 -9.48 -5.46
CA ALA A 152 -5.84 -8.85 -5.87
C ALA A 152 -5.05 -8.34 -4.67
N LEU A 153 -5.73 -7.77 -3.67
CA LEU A 153 -5.10 -7.38 -2.41
C LEU A 153 -4.59 -8.58 -1.62
N VAL A 154 -5.35 -9.68 -1.53
CA VAL A 154 -4.88 -10.91 -0.89
C VAL A 154 -3.54 -11.37 -1.50
N ARG A 155 -3.45 -11.40 -2.83
CA ARG A 155 -2.20 -11.75 -3.53
C ARG A 155 -1.04 -10.82 -3.19
N VAL A 156 -1.33 -9.51 -3.07
CA VAL A 156 -0.34 -8.51 -2.67
C VAL A 156 0.13 -8.72 -1.23
N LEU A 157 -0.77 -9.03 -0.30
CA LEU A 157 -0.41 -9.29 1.09
C LEU A 157 0.51 -10.51 1.20
N ALA A 158 0.23 -11.58 0.45
CA ALA A 158 1.09 -12.77 0.40
C ALA A 158 2.50 -12.44 -0.12
N ARG A 159 2.60 -11.70 -1.25
CA ARG A 159 3.89 -11.26 -1.80
C ARG A 159 4.71 -10.40 -0.83
N LEU A 160 4.04 -9.60 0.00
CA LEU A 160 4.71 -8.76 0.99
C LEU A 160 5.23 -9.58 2.17
N ASP A 161 4.54 -10.64 2.59
CA ASP A 161 5.01 -11.51 3.69
C ASP A 161 6.35 -12.16 3.37
N ASP A 162 6.52 -12.65 2.14
CA ASP A 162 7.75 -13.30 1.65
C ASP A 162 8.97 -12.36 1.64
N HIS A 163 8.77 -11.04 1.65
CA HIS A 163 9.83 -10.06 1.43
C HIS A 163 10.55 -9.60 2.71
N PHE A 164 9.93 -9.72 3.88
CA PHE A 164 10.45 -9.08 5.11
C PHE A 164 11.26 -10.02 6.03
N GLU A 165 12.50 -10.38 5.67
CA GLU A 165 13.20 -11.55 6.27
C GLU A 165 13.75 -11.50 7.72
N ALA A 166 13.85 -10.39 8.49
CA ALA A 166 14.65 -10.48 9.75
C ALA A 166 14.23 -9.68 11.01
N GLU A 167 13.83 -8.41 10.94
CA GLU A 167 13.44 -7.65 12.16
C GLU A 167 12.07 -6.97 12.06
N GLY A 168 11.52 -6.88 10.84
CA GLY A 168 10.20 -6.33 10.56
C GLY A 168 9.10 -7.37 10.37
N LEU A 169 9.41 -8.67 10.37
CA LEU A 169 8.45 -9.73 10.00
C LEU A 169 7.26 -9.79 10.95
N LEU A 170 7.47 -9.72 12.26
CA LEU A 170 6.39 -9.74 13.25
C LEU A 170 5.49 -8.49 13.16
N VAL A 171 6.10 -7.32 12.93
CA VAL A 171 5.38 -6.05 12.79
C VAL A 171 4.60 -6.05 11.48
N SER A 172 5.24 -6.49 10.38
CA SER A 172 4.63 -6.66 9.08
C SER A 172 3.48 -7.66 9.12
N ARG A 173 3.68 -8.86 9.67
CA ARG A 173 2.62 -9.87 9.88
C ARG A 173 1.49 -9.37 10.75
N PHE A 174 1.78 -8.61 11.81
CA PHE A 174 0.73 -7.99 12.62
C PHE A 174 -0.11 -7.00 11.80
N TYR A 175 0.52 -6.17 10.96
CA TYR A 175 -0.21 -5.21 10.12
C TYR A 175 -0.90 -5.85 8.91
N LEU A 176 -0.24 -6.78 8.22
CA LEU A 176 -0.81 -7.58 7.13
C LEU A 176 -1.99 -8.42 7.66
N GLY A 177 -1.83 -9.02 8.85
CA GLY A 177 -2.89 -9.69 9.59
C GLY A 177 -4.04 -8.76 9.95
N ASN A 178 -3.78 -7.51 10.36
CA ASN A 178 -4.85 -6.52 10.57
C ASN A 178 -5.61 -6.18 9.28
N VAL A 179 -4.94 -6.13 8.11
CA VAL A 179 -5.62 -5.95 6.83
C VAL A 179 -6.49 -7.17 6.51
N ALA A 180 -5.93 -8.38 6.65
CA ALA A 180 -6.66 -9.63 6.44
C ALA A 180 -7.88 -9.78 7.39
N ILE A 181 -7.71 -9.49 8.68
CA ILE A 181 -8.79 -9.48 9.67
C ILE A 181 -9.86 -8.46 9.29
N ALA A 182 -9.48 -7.25 8.87
CA ALA A 182 -10.45 -6.28 8.40
C ALA A 182 -11.24 -6.85 7.22
N MET A 183 -10.58 -7.50 6.26
CA MET A 183 -11.24 -8.11 5.11
C MET A 183 -12.25 -9.19 5.52
N VAL A 184 -11.85 -10.08 6.43
CA VAL A 184 -12.71 -11.12 7.00
C VAL A 184 -13.91 -10.51 7.74
N CYS A 185 -13.67 -9.56 8.65
CA CYS A 185 -14.72 -8.89 9.41
C CYS A 185 -15.74 -8.19 8.50
N PHE A 186 -15.28 -7.56 7.41
CA PHE A 186 -16.18 -6.92 6.46
C PHE A 186 -16.98 -7.94 5.64
N ALA A 187 -16.38 -9.05 5.21
CA ALA A 187 -17.10 -10.13 4.53
C ALA A 187 -18.19 -10.73 5.45
N VAL A 188 -17.87 -10.96 6.72
CA VAL A 188 -18.83 -11.43 7.75
C VAL A 188 -19.99 -10.45 7.91
N ARG A 189 -19.72 -9.14 8.02
CA ARG A 189 -20.78 -8.11 8.15
C ARG A 189 -21.71 -8.06 6.93
N ARG A 190 -21.22 -8.43 5.75
CA ARG A 190 -22.02 -8.51 4.52
C ARG A 190 -22.78 -9.83 4.38
N GLY A 191 -22.54 -10.81 5.25
CA GLY A 191 -23.12 -12.15 5.15
C GLY A 191 -22.52 -12.99 4.01
N ASP A 192 -21.34 -12.64 3.52
CA ASP A 192 -20.69 -13.33 2.40
C ASP A 192 -19.67 -14.36 2.91
N GLU A 193 -20.17 -15.56 3.20
CA GLU A 193 -19.33 -16.65 3.71
C GLU A 193 -18.35 -17.19 2.67
N SER A 194 -18.69 -17.09 1.39
CA SER A 194 -17.82 -17.53 0.29
C SER A 194 -16.58 -16.63 0.19
N LEU A 195 -16.79 -15.31 0.17
CA LEU A 195 -15.69 -14.35 0.16
C LEU A 195 -14.85 -14.45 1.43
N ARG A 196 -15.49 -14.61 2.60
CA ARG A 196 -14.80 -14.84 3.87
C ARG A 196 -13.83 -16.02 3.76
N ASN A 197 -14.32 -17.19 3.32
CA ASN A 197 -13.50 -18.40 3.24
C ASN A 197 -12.35 -18.22 2.24
N ARG A 198 -12.61 -17.64 1.06
CA ARG A 198 -11.56 -17.35 0.06
C ARG A 198 -10.49 -16.39 0.57
N VAL A 199 -10.87 -15.37 1.34
CA VAL A 199 -9.92 -14.47 1.99
C VAL A 199 -9.08 -15.23 3.01
N VAL A 200 -9.72 -16.00 3.91
CA VAL A 200 -9.02 -16.82 4.92
C VAL A 200 -8.05 -17.79 4.28
N ASP A 201 -8.46 -18.53 3.25
CA ASP A 201 -7.62 -19.48 2.53
C ASP A 201 -6.43 -18.79 1.87
N GLY A 202 -6.64 -17.61 1.26
CA GLY A 202 -5.59 -16.88 0.56
C GLY A 202 -4.64 -16.09 1.46
N VAL A 203 -5.03 -15.80 2.70
CA VAL A 203 -4.18 -15.12 3.71
C VAL A 203 -3.79 -16.03 4.87
N GLY A 204 -4.03 -17.35 4.76
CA GLY A 204 -3.88 -18.30 5.84
C GLY A 204 -2.48 -18.28 6.46
N GLU A 205 -1.43 -18.11 5.66
CA GLU A 205 -0.04 -17.99 6.12
C GLU A 205 0.24 -16.66 6.82
N VAL A 206 -0.32 -15.55 6.32
CA VAL A 206 -0.24 -14.22 6.95
C VAL A 206 -0.95 -14.19 8.31
N LEU A 207 -2.08 -14.91 8.42
CA LEU A 207 -2.85 -15.06 9.67
C LEU A 207 -2.27 -16.13 10.60
N SER A 208 -1.37 -16.99 10.10
CA SER A 208 -0.62 -17.95 10.89
C SER A 208 0.48 -17.22 11.65
N VAL A 209 0.06 -16.40 12.62
CA VAL A 209 0.92 -16.04 13.75
C VAL A 209 1.18 -17.36 14.46
N ASP A 210 2.38 -17.91 14.36
CA ASP A 210 2.76 -19.20 14.94
C ASP A 210 2.01 -19.52 16.23
N GLY A 211 1.07 -20.46 16.12
CA GLY A 211 0.44 -21.16 17.21
C GLY A 211 1.41 -22.16 17.84
N ASP A 212 2.56 -21.69 18.34
CA ASP A 212 3.41 -22.49 19.24
C ASP A 212 4.31 -21.67 20.18
N ARG A 213 3.90 -20.44 20.54
CA ARG A 213 4.40 -19.74 21.72
C ARG A 213 3.25 -19.06 22.47
N SER A 214 2.37 -19.88 23.04
CA SER A 214 1.93 -19.52 24.39
C SER A 214 3.20 -19.36 25.21
N PRO A 215 3.45 -18.22 25.89
CA PRO A 215 4.39 -18.26 26.99
C PRO A 215 3.81 -19.35 27.89
N ALA A 216 4.50 -20.48 28.00
CA ALA A 216 4.38 -21.27 29.19
C ALA A 216 4.68 -20.27 30.31
N VAL A 217 3.64 -19.76 30.94
CA VAL A 217 3.74 -19.39 32.33
C VAL A 217 4.10 -20.74 32.95
N GLU A 218 5.40 -21.00 33.07
CA GLU A 218 5.89 -21.86 34.12
C GLU A 218 5.34 -21.20 35.39
N VAL A 219 4.15 -21.63 35.77
CA VAL A 219 3.72 -21.52 37.15
C VAL A 219 4.75 -22.36 37.86
N GLU A 220 5.79 -21.69 38.34
CA GLU A 220 6.73 -22.25 39.29
C GLU A 220 5.84 -22.77 40.41
N SER A 221 5.65 -24.09 40.41
CA SER A 221 4.85 -24.76 41.40
C SER A 221 5.54 -24.50 42.73
N VAL A 222 4.96 -23.60 43.51
CA VAL A 222 5.36 -23.37 44.89
C VAL A 222 5.35 -24.75 45.56
N PRO A 223 6.47 -25.24 46.10
CA PRO A 223 6.48 -26.50 46.79
C PRO A 223 5.50 -26.41 47.96
N ALA A 224 4.61 -27.40 48.03
CA ALA A 224 3.68 -27.55 49.14
C ALA A 224 4.49 -27.70 50.44
N SER A 225 4.60 -26.62 51.20
CA SER A 225 5.03 -26.67 52.59
C SER A 225 3.86 -27.16 53.44
N GLU A 226 4.02 -28.36 53.98
CA GLU A 226 3.13 -28.98 54.95
C GLU A 226 2.91 -28.12 56.20
N GLU A 227 1.63 -28.08 56.59
CA GLU A 227 1.07 -28.09 57.95
C GLU A 227 1.55 -27.16 59.09
N ALA A 228 0.51 -26.58 59.69
CA ALA A 228 0.28 -26.44 61.14
C ALA A 228 0.71 -25.13 61.83
N ALA A 229 -0.27 -24.22 61.97
CA ALA A 229 -0.59 -23.61 63.27
C ALA A 229 -2.08 -23.22 63.30
N GLY A 230 -2.83 -23.85 64.21
CA GLY A 230 -4.26 -23.60 64.41
C GLY A 230 -4.58 -22.20 64.98
N PRO A 231 -5.86 -21.81 64.99
CA PRO A 231 -6.28 -20.47 65.37
C PRO A 231 -6.14 -20.22 66.88
N PRO A 232 -5.78 -19.00 67.31
CA PRO A 232 -5.80 -18.65 68.73
C PRO A 232 -7.26 -18.57 69.22
N SER A 233 -7.51 -19.18 70.39
CA SER A 233 -8.79 -19.07 71.11
C SER A 233 -9.05 -17.63 71.59
N PRO A 234 -10.33 -17.22 71.73
CA PRO A 234 -10.68 -15.90 72.24
C PRO A 234 -10.48 -15.87 73.76
N VAL A 235 -9.81 -14.83 74.25
CA VAL A 235 -9.75 -14.50 75.67
C VAL A 235 -10.80 -13.44 75.95
N GLY A 236 -11.70 -13.76 76.89
CA GLY A 236 -12.33 -12.88 77.89
C GLY A 236 -12.85 -11.52 77.46
#